data_AF-A0A4Y8TAT1-F1
#
_entry.id   AF-A0A4Y8TAT1-F1
#
_cell.length_a   1.000
_cell.length_b   1.000
_cell.length_c   1.000
_cell.angle_alpha   90.00
_cell.angle_beta   90.00
_cell.angle_gamma   90.00
#
_symmetry.space_group_name_H-M   'P 1'
#
loop_
_entity.id
_entity.type
_entity.pdbx_description
1 polymer ?
#
loop_
_entity_poly.entity_id
_entity_poly.type
_entity_poly.pdbx_seq_one_letter_code
_entity_poly.pdbx_strand_id
1 'polypeptide(L)'
;MELNHIKNILRRRATIFQTGRKRPDLCINESWIGKILYSLPDETYPIDRYQDKMYAIMMLNLTQVPFVPEAVKDLKAIAVFLSPNFAKNSSNLSGNFCVREYDSLEGLVPNEMSFTFPNLKPFPLIPRLVTNDFPQWDTEDFPNNLQDKISELENTIEIDYYEDIFEENHYIHKLGGYASFAQSGIQWPADYEYIFQITDDPKAQLKIIHGGGIYFAKNSKTNEWIAHCDFL
;
A
#
# COMPACT_ATOMS: atom_id res chain seq x y z
N MET A 1 -15.20 -26.05 -14.06
CA MET A 1 -14.37 -25.51 -12.96
C MET A 1 -15.32 -24.91 -11.95
N GLU A 2 -15.33 -25.39 -10.71
CA GLU A 2 -16.30 -24.94 -9.71
C GLU A 2 -15.91 -23.57 -9.12
N LEU A 3 -16.90 -22.78 -8.69
CA LEU A 3 -16.74 -21.44 -8.11
C LEU A 3 -15.68 -21.40 -6.98
N ASN A 4 -15.69 -22.42 -6.12
CA ASN A 4 -14.70 -22.56 -5.04
C ASN A 4 -13.26 -22.68 -5.56
N HIS A 5 -13.06 -23.29 -6.72
CA HIS A 5 -11.74 -23.38 -7.34
C HIS A 5 -11.27 -22.00 -7.84
N ILE A 6 -12.16 -21.21 -8.44
CA ILE A 6 -11.88 -19.82 -8.85
C ILE A 6 -11.47 -18.99 -7.63
N LYS A 7 -12.28 -19.02 -6.57
CA LYS A 7 -11.98 -18.32 -5.30
C LYS A 7 -10.63 -18.72 -4.73
N ASN A 8 -10.31 -20.02 -4.77
CA ASN A 8 -9.05 -20.52 -4.24
C ASN A 8 -7.81 -20.05 -5.03
N ILE A 9 -7.95 -19.84 -6.34
CA ILE A 9 -6.89 -19.29 -7.20
C ILE A 9 -6.74 -17.79 -6.94
N LEU A 10 -7.85 -17.05 -6.85
CA LEU A 10 -7.84 -15.60 -6.75
C LEU A 10 -7.50 -15.09 -5.35
N ARG A 11 -7.91 -15.77 -4.28
CA ARG A 11 -7.72 -15.22 -2.93
C ARG A 11 -6.25 -14.95 -2.63
N ARG A 12 -5.97 -13.72 -2.20
CA ARG A 12 -4.68 -13.34 -1.63
C ARG A 12 -4.82 -12.98 -0.16
N ARG A 13 -3.72 -13.12 0.57
CA ARG A 13 -3.59 -12.58 1.93
C ARG A 13 -3.08 -11.16 1.85
N ALA A 14 -3.55 -10.32 2.77
CA ALA A 14 -3.09 -8.96 2.93
C ALA A 14 -3.09 -8.56 4.41
N THR A 15 -2.35 -7.52 4.74
CA THR A 15 -2.51 -6.77 5.99
C THR A 15 -3.18 -5.45 5.69
N ILE A 16 -4.37 -5.21 6.24
CA ILE A 16 -5.01 -3.87 6.24
C ILE A 16 -4.68 -3.14 7.53
N PHE A 17 -4.65 -1.81 7.49
CA PHE A 17 -4.34 -1.00 8.66
C PHE A 17 -5.52 -0.14 9.10
N GLN A 18 -5.92 -0.29 10.35
CA GLN A 18 -6.89 0.60 10.98
C GLN A 18 -6.17 1.75 11.69
N THR A 19 -6.57 2.97 11.37
CA THR A 19 -5.96 4.16 11.96
C THR A 19 -6.44 4.41 13.39
N GLY A 20 -5.51 4.52 14.33
CA GLY A 20 -5.75 4.72 15.76
C GLY A 20 -6.47 3.54 16.43
N ARG A 21 -7.33 3.82 17.42
CA ARG A 21 -8.09 2.85 18.26
C ARG A 21 -7.33 2.22 19.43
N LYS A 22 -6.01 2.43 19.52
CA LYS A 22 -5.21 2.09 20.70
C LYS A 22 -4.46 3.34 21.18
N ARG A 23 -4.22 3.43 22.49
CA ARG A 23 -3.25 4.40 23.02
C ARG A 23 -1.87 4.01 22.47
N PRO A 24 -1.11 4.95 21.88
CA PRO A 24 0.18 4.61 21.32
C PRO A 24 1.19 4.29 22.43
N ASP A 25 1.99 3.27 22.20
CA ASP A 25 3.09 2.87 23.07
C ASP A 25 4.38 3.62 22.67
N LEU A 26 4.40 4.30 21.52
CA LEU A 26 5.54 5.06 20.97
C LEU A 26 6.82 4.23 20.90
N CYS A 27 6.67 2.94 20.59
CA CYS A 27 7.77 2.00 20.50
C CYS A 27 8.07 1.64 19.04
N ILE A 28 9.27 1.11 18.80
CA ILE A 28 9.75 0.72 17.47
C ILE A 28 8.88 -0.35 16.81
N ASN A 29 8.06 -1.05 17.59
CA ASN A 29 7.14 -2.10 17.16
C ASN A 29 5.85 -1.56 16.51
N GLU A 30 5.62 -0.25 16.52
CA GLU A 30 4.38 0.31 15.95
C GLU A 30 4.56 0.75 14.49
N SER A 31 3.55 0.46 13.68
CA SER A 31 3.34 1.15 12.39
C SER A 31 2.62 2.48 12.63
N TRP A 32 2.90 3.49 11.82
CA TRP A 32 2.39 4.86 11.98
C TRP A 32 2.06 5.51 10.66
N ILE A 33 1.06 6.38 10.69
CA ILE A 33 0.80 7.39 9.67
C ILE A 33 1.13 8.78 10.24
N GLY A 34 1.59 9.69 9.39
CA GLY A 34 1.90 11.09 9.71
C GLY A 34 3.20 11.33 10.47
N LYS A 35 4.00 10.29 10.73
CA LYS A 35 5.36 10.41 11.26
C LYS A 35 6.16 9.14 11.07
N ILE A 36 7.49 9.28 11.09
CA ILE A 36 8.44 8.18 11.16
C ILE A 36 9.17 8.31 12.50
N LEU A 37 8.91 7.37 13.41
CA LEU A 37 9.42 7.44 14.78
C LEU A 37 10.93 7.15 14.90
N TYR A 38 11.42 6.26 14.05
CA TYR A 38 12.78 5.72 14.10
C TYR A 38 13.44 5.77 12.74
N SER A 39 14.72 6.09 12.73
CA SER A 39 15.58 6.08 11.54
C SER A 39 17.02 5.77 11.95
N LEU A 40 17.92 5.60 10.98
CA LEU A 40 19.35 5.61 11.28
C LEU A 40 19.79 7.01 11.77
N PRO A 41 20.87 7.12 12.58
CA PRO A 41 21.27 8.38 13.22
C PRO A 41 21.57 9.54 12.25
N ASP A 42 22.16 9.23 11.10
CA ASP A 42 22.60 10.24 10.13
C ASP A 42 21.59 10.48 8.99
N GLU A 43 20.42 9.84 9.07
CA GLU A 43 19.38 10.02 8.07
C GLU A 43 18.69 11.37 8.20
N THR A 44 18.55 12.05 7.07
CA THR A 44 17.82 13.32 6.95
C THR A 44 16.54 13.13 6.15
N TYR A 45 15.77 14.19 5.88
CA TYR A 45 14.63 14.08 4.97
C TYR A 45 15.11 13.93 3.52
N PRO A 46 14.54 13.00 2.74
CA PRO A 46 14.78 12.96 1.29
C PRO A 46 14.39 14.29 0.64
N ILE A 47 15.08 14.61 -0.46
CA ILE A 47 14.80 15.79 -1.29
C ILE A 47 14.10 15.32 -2.56
N ASP A 48 13.02 16.02 -2.94
CA ASP A 48 12.28 15.72 -4.16
C ASP A 48 12.92 16.33 -5.41
N ARG A 49 12.34 16.00 -6.58
CA ARG A 49 12.76 16.57 -7.87
C ARG A 49 12.63 18.09 -7.97
N TYR A 50 11.88 18.72 -7.08
CA TYR A 50 11.70 20.18 -7.00
C TYR A 50 12.65 20.84 -5.99
N GLN A 51 13.57 20.07 -5.40
CA GLN A 51 14.51 20.51 -4.37
C GLN A 51 13.85 20.84 -3.03
N ASP A 52 12.63 20.36 -2.79
CA ASP A 52 11.94 20.48 -1.51
C ASP A 52 12.15 19.24 -0.64
N LYS A 53 12.13 19.42 0.68
CA LYS A 53 12.11 18.29 1.62
C LYS A 53 10.81 17.51 1.46
N MET A 54 10.91 16.19 1.29
CA MET A 54 9.76 15.30 1.32
C MET A 54 9.17 15.21 2.74
N TYR A 55 7.87 14.97 2.80
CA TYR A 55 7.10 14.78 4.02
C TYR A 55 7.13 13.33 4.47
N ALA A 56 7.27 13.11 5.78
CA ALA A 56 7.14 11.80 6.40
C ALA A 56 5.67 11.38 6.42
N ILE A 57 5.32 10.31 5.70
CA ILE A 57 3.92 9.89 5.51
C ILE A 57 3.59 8.66 6.32
N MET A 58 4.41 7.61 6.24
CA MET A 58 4.07 6.33 6.85
C MET A 58 5.33 5.59 7.28
N MET A 59 5.25 4.88 8.39
CA MET A 59 6.23 3.90 8.83
C MET A 59 5.49 2.57 9.04
N LEU A 60 5.95 1.51 8.40
CA LEU A 60 5.41 0.16 8.60
C LEU A 60 6.46 -0.69 9.32
N ASN A 61 6.13 -1.24 10.48
CA ASN A 61 6.92 -2.30 11.09
C ASN A 61 6.42 -3.66 10.61
N LEU A 62 7.20 -4.31 9.74
CA LEU A 62 6.84 -5.58 9.11
C LEU A 62 6.99 -6.78 10.04
N THR A 63 7.65 -6.64 11.19
CA THR A 63 7.74 -7.71 12.20
C THR A 63 6.45 -7.87 13.02
N GLN A 64 5.58 -6.87 12.98
CA GLN A 64 4.35 -6.81 13.79
C GLN A 64 3.08 -6.90 12.95
N VAL A 65 3.19 -7.23 11.66
CA VAL A 65 2.04 -7.45 10.77
C VAL A 65 1.78 -8.94 10.55
N PRO A 66 0.50 -9.35 10.37
CA PRO A 66 0.15 -10.76 10.23
C PRO A 66 0.48 -11.34 8.84
N PHE A 67 0.74 -10.50 7.85
CA PHE A 67 1.15 -10.91 6.51
C PHE A 67 2.11 -9.88 5.89
N VAL A 68 3.17 -10.38 5.24
CA VAL A 68 4.17 -9.59 4.50
C VAL A 68 4.32 -10.19 3.09
N PRO A 69 4.27 -9.38 2.01
CA PRO A 69 4.53 -9.83 0.65
C PRO A 69 5.93 -10.40 0.47
N GLU A 70 6.09 -11.36 -0.45
CA GLU A 70 7.35 -12.06 -0.68
C GLU A 70 8.51 -11.10 -1.04
N ALA A 71 8.25 -10.08 -1.88
CA ALA A 71 9.23 -9.08 -2.31
C ALA A 71 9.87 -8.25 -1.17
N VAL A 72 9.23 -8.21 0.00
CA VAL A 72 9.66 -7.41 1.15
C VAL A 72 9.70 -8.23 2.44
N LYS A 73 9.63 -9.56 2.35
CA LYS A 73 9.56 -10.47 3.52
C LYS A 73 10.78 -10.37 4.44
N ASP A 74 11.94 -10.04 3.88
CA ASP A 74 13.20 -10.00 4.62
C ASP A 74 13.39 -8.65 5.32
N LEU A 75 12.64 -7.62 4.93
CA LEU A 75 12.64 -6.31 5.57
C LEU A 75 11.94 -6.38 6.95
N LYS A 76 12.39 -5.55 7.88
CA LYS A 76 11.79 -5.38 9.21
C LYS A 76 10.96 -4.12 9.30
N ALA A 77 11.30 -3.10 8.53
CA ALA A 77 10.49 -1.90 8.44
C ALA A 77 10.63 -1.19 7.10
N ILE A 78 9.62 -0.38 6.78
CA ILE A 78 9.58 0.50 5.62
C ILE A 78 9.17 1.90 6.08
N ALA A 79 9.93 2.92 5.69
CA ALA A 79 9.56 4.33 5.86
C ALA A 79 9.24 4.96 4.51
N VAL A 80 8.11 5.68 4.43
CA VAL A 80 7.61 6.28 3.20
C VAL A 80 7.58 7.79 3.35
N PHE A 81 8.21 8.45 2.38
CA PHE A 81 8.22 9.89 2.22
C PHE A 81 7.59 10.28 0.89
N LEU A 82 6.89 11.41 0.88
CA LEU A 82 6.21 11.94 -0.31
C LEU A 82 6.52 13.42 -0.48
N SER A 83 6.75 13.84 -1.70
CA SER A 83 6.91 15.26 -2.05
C SER A 83 5.66 16.04 -1.64
N PRO A 84 5.81 17.24 -1.06
CA PRO A 84 4.68 18.15 -0.85
C PRO A 84 3.99 18.57 -2.16
N ASN A 85 4.70 18.42 -3.28
CA ASN A 85 4.28 18.83 -4.62
C ASN A 85 3.94 17.63 -5.53
N PHE A 86 3.77 16.42 -4.98
CA PHE A 86 3.57 15.20 -5.78
C PHE A 86 2.42 15.34 -6.79
N ALA A 87 1.35 16.06 -6.43
CA ALA A 87 0.17 16.29 -7.26
C ALA A 87 0.43 17.18 -8.50
N LYS A 88 1.55 17.93 -8.56
CA LYS A 88 1.91 18.71 -9.77
C LYS A 88 2.14 17.82 -10.99
N ASN A 89 2.52 16.55 -10.77
CA ASN A 89 2.69 15.56 -11.83
C ASN A 89 2.28 14.18 -11.29
N SER A 90 0.98 14.00 -11.04
CA SER A 90 0.42 12.77 -10.48
C SER A 90 0.58 11.54 -11.39
N SER A 91 0.73 11.73 -12.71
CA SER A 91 0.98 10.64 -13.66
C SER A 91 2.42 10.11 -13.63
N ASN A 92 3.36 10.83 -13.02
CA ASN A 92 4.74 10.39 -12.84
C ASN A 92 5.31 10.81 -11.49
N LEU A 93 5.24 9.88 -10.53
CA LEU A 93 5.76 10.08 -9.18
C LEU A 93 7.27 9.83 -9.01
N SER A 94 8.02 9.48 -10.07
CA SER A 94 9.47 9.27 -9.95
C SER A 94 10.15 10.48 -9.29
N GLY A 95 10.96 10.30 -8.25
CA GLY A 95 11.57 11.43 -7.53
C GLY A 95 10.60 12.35 -6.76
N ASN A 96 9.31 11.99 -6.70
CA ASN A 96 8.29 12.62 -5.83
C ASN A 96 7.94 11.73 -4.63
N PHE A 97 8.58 10.56 -4.49
CA PHE A 97 8.49 9.72 -3.29
C PHE A 97 9.86 9.14 -2.96
N CYS A 98 10.00 8.66 -1.73
CA CYS A 98 11.14 7.86 -1.30
C CYS A 98 10.61 6.76 -0.38
N VAL A 99 11.01 5.52 -0.66
CA VAL A 99 10.82 4.38 0.23
C VAL A 99 12.18 4.01 0.81
N ARG A 100 12.31 4.07 2.14
CA ARG A 100 13.45 3.52 2.85
C ARG A 100 13.12 2.13 3.35
N GLU A 101 14.07 1.23 3.15
CA GLU A 101 13.99 -0.15 3.56
C GLU A 101 14.95 -0.39 4.72
N TYR A 102 14.48 -1.10 5.75
CA TYR A 102 15.31 -1.50 6.86
C TYR A 102 15.26 -3.02 6.98
N ASP A 103 16.40 -3.68 6.79
CA ASP A 103 16.59 -5.13 6.97
C ASP A 103 16.74 -5.55 8.44
N SER A 104 16.98 -4.58 9.32
CA SER A 104 17.08 -4.72 10.77
C SER A 104 16.41 -3.55 11.49
N LEU A 105 15.96 -3.80 12.72
CA LEU A 105 15.56 -2.74 13.66
C LEU A 105 16.73 -2.28 14.54
N GLU A 106 17.84 -3.02 14.52
CA GLU A 106 19.06 -2.66 15.24
C GLU A 106 19.70 -1.39 14.64
N GLY A 107 20.19 -0.51 15.51
CA GLY A 107 20.79 0.77 15.10
C GLY A 107 19.79 1.86 14.74
N LEU A 108 18.49 1.55 14.58
CA LEU A 108 17.46 2.58 14.48
C LEU A 108 17.29 3.28 15.83
N VAL A 109 17.35 4.62 15.80
CA VAL A 109 17.23 5.47 16.98
C VAL A 109 15.96 6.31 16.90
N PRO A 110 15.37 6.72 18.04
CA PRO A 110 14.30 7.71 18.04
C PRO A 110 14.79 9.00 17.39
N ASN A 111 14.19 9.37 16.25
CA ASN A 111 14.51 10.59 15.51
C ASN A 111 13.25 11.40 15.16
N GLU A 112 12.05 10.83 15.39
CA GLU A 112 10.74 11.45 15.20
C GLU A 112 10.67 12.42 14.02
N MET A 113 10.84 11.89 12.80
CA MET A 113 10.62 12.66 11.59
C MET A 113 9.12 12.94 11.43
N SER A 114 8.69 14.11 11.89
CA SER A 114 7.30 14.58 11.90
C SER A 114 7.02 15.74 10.94
N PHE A 115 7.98 16.14 10.10
CA PHE A 115 7.73 17.13 9.06
C PHE A 115 6.86 16.48 7.99
N THR A 116 5.59 16.87 7.96
CA THR A 116 4.54 16.22 7.19
C THR A 116 3.51 17.23 6.65
N PHE A 117 2.46 16.75 5.97
CA PHE A 117 1.38 17.60 5.50
C PHE A 117 0.74 18.38 6.66
N PRO A 118 0.46 19.69 6.52
CA PRO A 118 0.00 20.53 7.63
C PRO A 118 -1.24 20.02 8.38
N ASN A 119 -2.14 19.32 7.69
CA ASN A 119 -3.36 18.77 8.28
C ASN A 119 -3.22 17.30 8.70
N LEU A 120 -2.15 16.61 8.32
CA LEU A 120 -1.98 15.20 8.63
C LEU A 120 -1.67 15.02 10.13
N LYS A 121 -2.59 14.35 10.82
CA LYS A 121 -2.48 14.02 12.24
C LYS A 121 -1.80 12.65 12.40
N PRO A 122 -0.78 12.55 13.26
CA PRO A 122 -0.09 11.29 13.46
C PRO A 122 -0.93 10.29 14.27
N PHE A 123 -1.03 9.05 13.79
CA PHE A 123 -1.72 7.96 14.48
C PHE A 123 -1.00 6.62 14.32
N PRO A 124 -1.07 5.72 15.32
CA PRO A 124 -0.64 4.34 15.12
C PRO A 124 -1.57 3.65 14.13
N LEU A 125 -1.00 2.77 13.32
CA LEU A 125 -1.69 1.92 12.36
C LEU A 125 -1.78 0.51 12.93
N ILE A 126 -3.01 0.04 13.17
CA ILE A 126 -3.27 -1.27 13.77
C ILE A 126 -3.48 -2.30 12.66
N PRO A 127 -2.56 -3.27 12.49
CA PRO A 127 -2.65 -4.24 11.42
C PRO A 127 -3.75 -5.27 11.68
N ARG A 128 -4.44 -5.71 10.62
CA ARG A 128 -5.40 -6.81 10.64
C ARG A 128 -5.20 -7.69 9.41
N LEU A 129 -5.31 -9.00 9.62
CA LEU A 129 -5.17 -9.98 8.55
C LEU A 129 -6.44 -10.02 7.71
N VAL A 130 -6.26 -10.03 6.39
CA VAL A 130 -7.26 -10.41 5.40
C VAL A 130 -6.78 -11.68 4.72
N THR A 131 -7.66 -12.67 4.53
CA THR A 131 -7.32 -13.99 3.96
C THR A 131 -7.94 -14.24 2.58
N ASN A 132 -8.72 -13.28 2.12
CA ASN A 132 -9.75 -13.36 1.08
C ASN A 132 -9.81 -12.01 0.34
N ASP A 133 -8.65 -11.45 0.01
CA ASP A 133 -8.55 -10.26 -0.84
C ASP A 133 -8.60 -10.72 -2.32
N PHE A 134 -9.50 -10.12 -3.10
CA PHE A 134 -9.77 -10.46 -4.50
C PHE A 134 -9.50 -9.25 -5.40
N PRO A 135 -9.11 -9.45 -6.68
CA PRO A 135 -8.83 -8.33 -7.57
C PRO A 135 -10.10 -7.57 -7.95
N GLN A 136 -10.01 -6.28 -8.27
CA GLN A 136 -11.11 -5.59 -8.93
C GLN A 136 -11.24 -6.09 -10.37
N TRP A 137 -12.44 -6.11 -10.95
CA TRP A 137 -12.68 -6.66 -12.29
C TRP A 137 -11.84 -5.99 -13.39
N ASP A 138 -11.73 -4.66 -13.35
CA ASP A 138 -11.02 -3.86 -14.35
C ASP A 138 -9.51 -3.77 -14.07
N THR A 139 -8.89 -4.89 -13.73
CA THR A 139 -7.44 -5.00 -13.44
C THR A 139 -6.83 -6.14 -14.25
N GLU A 140 -5.52 -6.09 -14.46
CA GLU A 140 -4.77 -7.21 -15.06
C GLU A 140 -4.32 -8.27 -14.05
N ASP A 141 -4.91 -8.25 -12.85
CA ASP A 141 -4.52 -9.11 -11.74
C ASP A 141 -5.10 -10.53 -11.84
N PHE A 142 -5.97 -10.79 -12.83
CA PHE A 142 -6.54 -12.11 -13.10
C PHE A 142 -5.50 -13.03 -13.77
N PRO A 143 -5.18 -14.18 -13.15
CA PRO A 143 -4.22 -15.11 -13.74
C PRO A 143 -4.85 -15.89 -14.89
N ASN A 144 -4.16 -15.96 -16.03
CA ASN A 144 -4.63 -16.68 -17.23
C ASN A 144 -5.98 -16.15 -17.73
N ASN A 145 -6.65 -16.88 -18.62
CA ASN A 145 -8.00 -16.55 -19.12
C ASN A 145 -9.10 -16.75 -18.05
N LEU A 146 -8.81 -16.50 -16.78
CA LEU A 146 -9.75 -16.70 -15.67
C LEU A 146 -10.91 -15.71 -15.75
N GLN A 147 -10.64 -14.48 -16.20
CA GLN A 147 -11.67 -13.48 -16.44
C GLN A 147 -12.65 -13.95 -17.53
N ASP A 148 -12.16 -14.47 -18.66
CA ASP A 148 -13.00 -15.09 -19.70
C ASP A 148 -13.84 -16.24 -19.13
N LYS A 149 -13.24 -17.04 -18.23
CA LYS A 149 -13.96 -18.16 -17.62
C LYS A 149 -15.05 -17.70 -16.66
N ILE A 150 -14.81 -16.64 -15.89
CA ILE A 150 -15.83 -16.04 -15.04
C ILE A 150 -16.95 -15.50 -15.93
N SER A 151 -16.63 -14.73 -16.97
CA SER A 151 -17.62 -14.24 -17.96
C SER A 151 -18.45 -15.37 -18.60
N GLU A 152 -17.84 -16.52 -18.92
CA GLU A 152 -18.57 -17.69 -19.41
C GLU A 152 -19.57 -18.23 -18.36
N LEU A 153 -19.16 -18.28 -17.09
CA LEU A 153 -20.02 -18.73 -15.99
C LEU A 153 -21.17 -17.75 -15.72
N GLU A 154 -20.92 -16.44 -15.77
CA GLU A 154 -21.97 -15.42 -15.67
C GLU A 154 -23.03 -15.63 -16.77
N ASN A 155 -22.61 -15.94 -17.99
CA ASN A 155 -23.51 -16.19 -19.12
C ASN A 155 -24.22 -17.56 -19.09
N THR A 156 -23.67 -18.57 -18.42
CA THR A 156 -24.18 -19.96 -18.50
C THR A 156 -24.94 -20.41 -17.27
N ILE A 157 -24.52 -19.98 -16.08
CA ILE A 157 -25.10 -20.37 -14.81
C ILE A 157 -25.46 -19.17 -13.93
N GLU A 158 -25.47 -17.96 -14.51
CA GLU A 158 -25.94 -16.72 -13.88
C GLU A 158 -25.27 -16.39 -12.54
N ILE A 159 -23.96 -16.68 -12.41
CA ILE A 159 -23.18 -16.09 -11.32
C ILE A 159 -22.91 -14.61 -11.62
N ASP A 160 -22.53 -13.85 -10.59
CA ASP A 160 -22.02 -12.48 -10.71
C ASP A 160 -20.69 -12.36 -9.96
N TYR A 161 -19.64 -11.82 -10.60
CA TYR A 161 -18.33 -11.69 -9.95
C TYR A 161 -18.39 -10.93 -8.62
N TYR A 162 -19.14 -9.83 -8.56
CA TYR A 162 -19.19 -8.95 -7.39
C TYR A 162 -20.06 -9.49 -6.26
N GLU A 163 -21.11 -10.26 -6.58
CA GLU A 163 -21.98 -10.87 -5.57
C GLU A 163 -21.47 -12.24 -5.11
N ASP A 164 -20.92 -13.05 -6.02
CA ASP A 164 -20.58 -14.44 -5.74
C ASP A 164 -19.09 -14.67 -5.45
N ILE A 165 -18.18 -13.83 -5.93
CA ILE A 165 -16.71 -14.04 -5.81
C ILE A 165 -16.04 -12.96 -4.96
N PHE A 166 -16.21 -11.71 -5.34
CA PHE A 166 -15.58 -10.56 -4.70
C PHE A 166 -16.20 -10.29 -3.33
N GLU A 167 -15.40 -10.31 -2.27
CA GLU A 167 -15.95 -10.19 -0.92
C GLU A 167 -15.97 -8.75 -0.40
N GLU A 168 -14.84 -8.04 -0.48
CA GLU A 168 -14.76 -6.68 0.03
C GLU A 168 -13.70 -5.88 -0.73
N ASN A 169 -14.04 -4.63 -1.09
CA ASN A 169 -13.03 -3.70 -1.60
C ASN A 169 -12.30 -3.03 -0.43
N HIS A 170 -11.09 -3.49 -0.13
CA HIS A 170 -10.25 -2.90 0.90
C HIS A 170 -9.51 -1.64 0.41
N TYR A 171 -10.26 -0.60 0.05
CA TYR A 171 -9.75 0.75 -0.27
C TYR A 171 -9.32 1.50 1.00
N ILE A 172 -8.21 1.04 1.58
CA ILE A 172 -7.59 1.56 2.81
C ILE A 172 -6.08 1.34 2.70
N HIS A 173 -5.30 1.89 3.64
CA HIS A 173 -3.89 1.50 3.80
C HIS A 173 -3.78 -0.03 3.89
N LYS A 174 -3.06 -0.63 2.95
CA LYS A 174 -2.99 -2.08 2.76
C LYS A 174 -1.60 -2.49 2.32
N LEU A 175 -1.12 -3.62 2.85
CA LEU A 175 0.15 -4.26 2.51
C LEU A 175 -0.15 -5.68 1.98
N GLY A 176 0.21 -5.93 0.73
CA GLY A 176 -0.08 -7.15 0.01
C GLY A 176 -1.51 -7.25 -0.50
N GLY A 177 -1.84 -8.40 -1.09
CA GLY A 177 -3.11 -8.59 -1.79
C GLY A 177 -3.07 -8.05 -3.22
N TYR A 178 -4.16 -7.43 -3.63
CA TYR A 178 -4.37 -6.69 -4.87
C TYR A 178 -4.46 -5.20 -4.58
N ALA A 179 -4.05 -4.35 -5.52
CA ALA A 179 -4.30 -2.93 -5.38
C ALA A 179 -5.81 -2.65 -5.46
N SER A 180 -6.33 -1.84 -4.55
CA SER A 180 -7.71 -1.34 -4.59
C SER A 180 -7.69 0.06 -5.20
N PHE A 181 -7.91 0.19 -6.50
CA PHE A 181 -7.89 1.44 -7.26
C PHE A 181 -9.17 2.26 -7.06
N ALA A 182 -9.07 3.58 -7.25
CA ALA A 182 -10.19 4.51 -7.20
C ALA A 182 -10.96 4.53 -8.53
N GLN A 183 -10.22 4.42 -9.63
CA GLN A 183 -10.69 4.26 -10.99
C GLN A 183 -10.37 2.85 -11.51
N SER A 184 -10.35 2.66 -12.82
CA SER A 184 -9.87 1.43 -13.46
C SER A 184 -8.43 1.14 -13.08
N GLY A 185 -8.10 -0.14 -12.94
CA GLY A 185 -6.75 -0.57 -12.61
C GLY A 185 -5.73 -0.29 -13.70
N ILE A 186 -4.46 -0.45 -13.34
CA ILE A 186 -3.34 -0.34 -14.27
C ILE A 186 -2.64 -1.68 -14.47
N GLN A 187 -1.95 -1.80 -15.60
CA GLN A 187 -0.92 -2.80 -15.78
C GLN A 187 0.37 -2.33 -15.10
N TRP A 188 0.88 -3.10 -14.14
CA TRP A 188 2.21 -2.88 -13.62
C TRP A 188 3.26 -3.21 -14.70
N PRO A 189 4.37 -2.44 -14.80
CA PRO A 189 5.44 -2.78 -15.73
C PRO A 189 5.98 -4.19 -15.46
N ALA A 190 6.58 -4.82 -16.48
CA ALA A 190 7.16 -6.15 -16.33
C ALA A 190 8.11 -6.23 -15.12
N ASP A 191 8.05 -7.35 -14.42
CA ASP A 191 8.82 -7.67 -13.20
C ASP A 191 8.48 -6.82 -11.96
N TYR A 192 7.55 -5.86 -12.04
CA TYR A 192 7.02 -5.14 -10.89
C TYR A 192 5.80 -5.84 -10.30
N GLU A 193 5.77 -5.95 -8.97
CA GLU A 193 4.62 -6.45 -8.23
C GLU A 193 4.13 -5.42 -7.22
N TYR A 194 2.81 -5.33 -7.05
CA TYR A 194 2.19 -4.49 -6.03
C TYR A 194 2.64 -4.92 -4.62
N ILE A 195 3.03 -3.96 -3.80
CA ILE A 195 3.46 -4.21 -2.41
C ILE A 195 2.48 -3.61 -1.41
N PHE A 196 2.17 -2.31 -1.52
CA PHE A 196 1.29 -1.64 -0.57
C PHE A 196 0.63 -0.41 -1.17
N GLN A 197 -0.44 0.07 -0.55
CA GLN A 197 -1.09 1.32 -0.89
C GLN A 197 -1.27 2.22 0.34
N ILE A 198 -1.25 3.52 0.10
CA ILE A 198 -1.64 4.56 1.04
C ILE A 198 -2.81 5.30 0.41
N THR A 199 -3.93 5.38 1.10
CA THR A 199 -5.15 6.04 0.60
C THR A 199 -5.47 7.30 1.41
N ASP A 200 -6.49 8.03 0.99
CA ASP A 200 -7.17 8.98 1.87
C ASP A 200 -7.49 8.35 3.23
N ASP A 201 -7.29 9.13 4.30
CA ASP A 201 -7.57 8.73 5.66
C ASP A 201 -8.27 9.88 6.39
N PRO A 202 -9.61 9.86 6.49
CA PRO A 202 -10.37 10.93 7.14
C PRO A 202 -10.00 11.12 8.62
N LYS A 203 -9.57 10.05 9.30
CA LYS A 203 -9.24 10.10 10.73
C LYS A 203 -7.88 10.74 10.96
N ALA A 204 -6.88 10.33 10.18
CA ALA A 204 -5.58 10.99 10.16
C ALA A 204 -5.61 12.33 9.42
N GLN A 205 -6.69 12.66 8.71
CA GLN A 205 -6.80 13.82 7.83
C GLN A 205 -5.75 13.82 6.70
N LEU A 206 -5.30 12.63 6.29
CA LEU A 206 -4.52 12.47 5.06
C LEU A 206 -5.47 12.64 3.88
N LYS A 207 -5.14 13.56 2.98
CA LYS A 207 -5.82 13.78 1.72
C LYS A 207 -4.83 13.58 0.58
N ILE A 208 -5.16 12.68 -0.32
CA ILE A 208 -4.51 12.35 -1.57
C ILE A 208 -5.46 12.82 -2.67
N ILE A 209 -5.28 14.08 -3.09
CA ILE A 209 -6.08 14.70 -4.15
C ILE A 209 -7.60 14.57 -3.82
N HIS A 210 -8.39 13.94 -4.67
CA HIS A 210 -9.85 13.82 -4.57
C HIS A 210 -10.24 12.39 -4.18
N GLY A 211 -9.98 11.97 -2.92
CA GLY A 211 -10.33 10.62 -2.48
C GLY A 211 -9.38 9.54 -2.99
N GLY A 212 -8.14 9.91 -3.34
CA GLY A 212 -7.21 9.07 -4.07
C GLY A 212 -6.38 8.11 -3.22
N GLY A 213 -5.49 7.43 -3.94
CA GLY A 213 -4.52 6.49 -3.40
C GLY A 213 -3.20 6.59 -4.13
N ILE A 214 -2.13 6.22 -3.42
CA ILE A 214 -0.80 6.01 -3.97
C ILE A 214 -0.44 4.55 -3.74
N TYR A 215 -0.12 3.86 -4.83
CA TYR A 215 0.12 2.43 -4.89
C TYR A 215 1.59 2.21 -5.22
N PHE A 216 2.27 1.41 -4.40
CA PHE A 216 3.69 1.17 -4.51
C PHE A 216 3.93 -0.24 -5.00
N ALA A 217 4.76 -0.36 -6.03
CA ALA A 217 5.21 -1.63 -6.57
C ALA A 217 6.73 -1.70 -6.54
N LYS A 218 7.25 -2.91 -6.40
CA LYS A 218 8.69 -3.17 -6.34
C LYS A 218 9.09 -4.13 -7.45
N ASN A 219 10.22 -3.85 -8.09
CA ASN A 219 10.77 -4.72 -9.11
C ASN A 219 11.44 -5.94 -8.46
N SER A 220 11.00 -7.14 -8.82
CA SER A 220 11.53 -8.40 -8.31
C SER A 220 12.99 -8.69 -8.72
N LYS A 221 13.52 -8.01 -9.75
CA LYS A 221 14.89 -8.20 -10.26
C LYS A 221 15.84 -7.09 -9.84
N THR A 222 15.39 -5.83 -9.89
CA THR A 222 16.24 -4.66 -9.61
C THR A 222 16.06 -4.11 -8.20
N ASN A 223 15.04 -4.55 -7.45
CA ASN A 223 14.61 -3.98 -6.18
C ASN A 223 14.20 -2.50 -6.24
N GLU A 224 14.01 -1.95 -7.43
CA GLU A 224 13.57 -0.57 -7.61
C GLU A 224 12.09 -0.41 -7.25
N TRP A 225 11.75 0.75 -6.68
CA TRP A 225 10.38 1.13 -6.37
C TRP A 225 9.80 2.01 -7.47
N ILE A 226 8.53 1.79 -7.77
CA ILE A 226 7.67 2.73 -8.49
C ILE A 226 6.43 3.02 -7.66
N ALA A 227 5.80 4.17 -7.95
CA ALA A 227 4.53 4.53 -7.35
C ALA A 227 3.58 5.05 -8.43
N HIS A 228 2.32 4.67 -8.30
CA HIS A 228 1.21 5.15 -9.12
C HIS A 228 0.23 5.93 -8.24
N CYS A 229 -0.32 7.03 -8.75
CA CYS A 229 -1.36 7.80 -8.08
C CYS A 229 -2.65 7.74 -8.89
N ASP A 230 -3.75 7.44 -8.20
CA ASP A 230 -5.10 7.39 -8.75
C ASP A 230 -6.08 8.12 -7.81
N PHE A 231 -7.17 8.66 -8.32
CA PHE A 231 -8.14 9.50 -7.57
C PHE A 231 -9.48 9.61 -8.30
N LEU A 232 -10.55 9.97 -7.59
CA LEU A 232 -11.91 10.10 -8.15
C LEU A 232 -12.11 11.38 -8.97
#